data_AF-A0A0L8FGB2-F1
#
_entry.id   AF-A0A0L8FGB2-F1
#
_cell.length_a   1.000
_cell.length_b   1.000
_cell.length_c   1.000
_cell.angle_alpha   90.00
_cell.angle_beta   90.00
_cell.angle_gamma   90.00
#
_symmetry.space_group_name_H-M   'P 1'
#
loop_
_entity.id
_entity.type
_entity.pdbx_description
1 polymer ?
#
loop_
_entity_poly.entity_id
_entity_poly.type
_entity_poly.pdbx_seq_one_letter_code
_entity_poly.pdbx_strand_id
1 'polypeptide(L)'
;YCNGQAYNVYNSICCGTQISSITGFKAPACCGNIAFDRDANLCCGGALVARTSTANGCCGVASLDLSINDCCAGNAIARLAQICCNGAPIARTSIYDVCCGAAKMDKTKEVCCNGNAVTIASTFPTGNNLVPNTYACCGSSLFRVRSHYCFYNQVYPRLNYVPWWQSGYHHHHYDHHH
;
A
#
# COMPACT_ATOMS: atom_id res chain seq x y z
N TYR A 1 26.01 -21.70 12.93
CA TYR A 1 26.64 -21.25 14.17
C TYR A 1 25.92 -20.00 14.68
N CYS A 2 25.80 -19.83 15.99
CA CYS A 2 25.23 -18.67 16.67
C CYS A 2 26.25 -18.25 17.74
N ASN A 3 26.83 -17.05 17.67
CA ASN A 3 27.90 -16.62 18.59
C ASN A 3 29.01 -17.67 18.81
N GLY A 4 29.51 -18.25 17.71
CA GLY A 4 30.58 -19.25 17.77
C GLY A 4 30.15 -20.65 18.26
N GLN A 5 28.86 -20.86 18.58
CA GLN A 5 28.31 -22.16 18.95
C GLN A 5 27.63 -22.83 17.74
N ALA A 6 27.98 -24.09 17.45
CA ALA A 6 27.25 -24.89 16.46
C ALA A 6 25.85 -25.21 17.00
N TYR A 7 24.83 -25.21 16.14
CA TYR A 7 23.49 -25.63 16.52
C TYR A 7 22.78 -26.28 15.34
N ASN A 8 21.79 -27.11 15.65
CA ASN A 8 20.99 -27.79 14.64
C ASN A 8 19.80 -26.91 14.23
N VAL A 9 19.81 -26.45 12.98
CA VAL A 9 18.76 -25.57 12.42
C VAL A 9 17.39 -26.24 12.30
N TYR A 10 17.31 -27.57 12.34
CA TYR A 10 16.05 -28.31 12.25
C TYR A 10 15.24 -28.31 13.54
N ASN A 11 15.90 -28.16 14.70
CA ASN A 11 15.23 -28.21 16.00
C ASN A 11 15.60 -27.04 16.92
N SER A 12 16.44 -26.12 16.46
CA SER A 12 16.86 -24.96 17.22
C SER A 12 16.93 -23.71 16.33
N ILE A 13 16.77 -22.54 16.95
CA ILE A 13 16.90 -21.23 16.31
C ILE A 13 17.89 -20.37 17.10
N CYS A 14 18.62 -19.50 16.39
CA CYS A 14 19.47 -18.47 16.98
C CYS A 14 18.72 -17.14 16.97
N CYS A 15 18.40 -16.62 18.15
CA CYS A 15 17.79 -15.31 18.32
C CYS A 15 18.80 -14.38 18.98
N GLY A 16 19.34 -13.43 18.20
CA GLY A 16 20.43 -12.57 18.62
C GLY A 16 21.62 -13.37 19.12
N THR A 17 21.81 -13.43 20.44
CA THR A 17 22.91 -14.16 21.07
C THR A 17 22.55 -15.52 21.66
N GLN A 18 21.29 -15.93 21.59
CA GLN A 18 20.77 -17.10 22.30
C GLN A 18 20.30 -18.19 21.31
N ILE A 19 20.77 -19.42 21.50
CA ILE A 19 20.22 -20.59 20.82
C ILE A 19 19.08 -21.14 21.68
N SER A 20 17.93 -21.37 21.06
CA SER A 20 16.73 -21.90 21.71
C SER A 20 16.17 -23.08 20.92
N SER A 21 15.64 -24.08 21.61
CA SER A 21 14.89 -25.17 20.98
C SER A 21 13.60 -24.64 20.36
N ILE A 22 13.28 -25.11 19.16
CA ILE A 22 12.01 -24.84 18.44
C ILE A 22 11.16 -26.09 18.29
N THR A 23 11.48 -27.15 19.04
CA THR A 23 10.67 -28.37 19.06
C THR A 23 9.24 -28.04 19.47
N GLY A 24 8.28 -28.37 18.60
CA GLY A 24 6.85 -28.09 18.81
C GLY A 24 6.40 -26.71 18.31
N PHE A 25 7.30 -25.85 17.84
CA PHE A 25 6.91 -24.60 17.18
C PHE A 25 6.46 -24.89 15.75
N LYS A 26 5.32 -24.32 15.36
CA LYS A 26 4.81 -24.39 13.99
C LYS A 26 5.43 -23.31 13.11
N ALA A 27 5.57 -22.11 13.66
CA ALA A 27 6.10 -20.96 12.96
C ALA A 27 7.16 -20.24 13.81
N PRO A 28 8.36 -20.85 14.00
CA PRO A 28 9.41 -20.29 14.85
C PRO A 28 9.89 -18.92 14.34
N ALA A 29 10.09 -17.98 15.27
CA ALA A 29 10.64 -16.65 15.03
C ALA A 29 11.37 -16.11 16.27
N CYS A 30 11.97 -14.93 16.12
CA CYS A 30 12.73 -14.26 17.19
C CYS A 30 12.10 -12.91 17.56
N CYS A 31 12.05 -12.65 18.86
CA CYS A 31 11.74 -11.35 19.44
C CYS A 31 12.94 -10.91 20.29
N GLY A 32 13.84 -10.14 19.69
CA GLY A 32 15.16 -9.90 20.28
C GLY A 32 15.92 -11.22 20.45
N ASN A 33 16.31 -11.54 21.69
CA ASN A 33 17.01 -12.78 22.04
C ASN A 33 16.08 -13.97 22.33
N ILE A 34 14.76 -13.77 22.28
CA ILE A 34 13.79 -14.80 22.68
C ILE A 34 13.21 -15.47 21.44
N ALA A 35 13.26 -16.80 21.39
CA ALA A 35 12.56 -17.59 20.39
C ALA A 35 11.09 -17.79 20.78
N PHE A 36 10.19 -17.67 19.81
CA PHE A 36 8.75 -17.89 20.02
C PHE A 36 8.09 -18.49 18.79
N ASP A 37 6.92 -19.09 18.99
CA ASP A 37 6.05 -19.52 17.90
C ASP A 37 5.10 -18.38 17.48
N ARG A 38 5.16 -17.95 16.22
CA ARG A 38 4.31 -16.88 15.68
C ARG A 38 2.84 -17.24 15.66
N ASP A 39 2.48 -18.52 15.74
CA ASP A 39 1.07 -18.94 15.86
C ASP A 39 0.53 -18.70 17.27
N ALA A 40 1.41 -18.68 18.29
CA ALA A 40 1.02 -18.52 19.69
C ALA A 40 1.27 -17.11 20.23
N ASN A 41 2.26 -16.38 19.70
CA ASN A 41 2.63 -15.06 20.21
C ASN A 41 2.91 -14.05 19.08
N LEU A 42 2.92 -12.78 19.46
CA LEU A 42 3.37 -11.61 18.72
C LEU A 42 4.64 -11.08 19.35
N CYS A 43 5.47 -10.40 18.56
CA CYS A 43 6.56 -9.56 19.06
C CYS A 43 6.22 -8.09 18.82
N CYS A 44 5.77 -7.39 19.85
CA CYS A 44 5.39 -5.98 19.77
C CYS A 44 6.42 -5.15 20.55
N GLY A 45 7.15 -4.27 19.85
CA GLY A 45 8.15 -3.40 20.49
C GLY A 45 9.22 -4.14 21.30
N GLY A 46 9.57 -5.38 20.90
CA GLY A 46 10.55 -6.22 21.60
C GLY A 46 9.98 -7.05 22.76
N ALA A 47 8.69 -6.94 23.07
CA ALA A 47 8.01 -7.75 24.06
C ALA A 47 7.14 -8.83 23.39
N LEU A 48 7.07 -10.01 24.02
CA LEU A 48 6.15 -11.06 23.59
C LEU A 48 4.75 -10.80 24.14
N VAL A 49 3.74 -10.93 23.27
CA VAL A 49 2.34 -10.83 23.62
C VAL A 49 1.61 -12.07 23.10
N ALA A 50 0.72 -12.66 23.90
CA ALA A 50 -0.08 -13.80 23.45
C ALA A 50 -0.93 -13.42 22.23
N ARG A 51 -0.87 -14.24 21.18
CA ARG A 51 -1.71 -14.05 20.01
C ARG A 51 -3.12 -14.54 20.33
N THR A 52 -4.10 -13.69 20.12
CA THR A 52 -5.52 -14.02 20.24
C THR A 52 -6.29 -13.44 19.05
N SER A 53 -7.60 -13.65 19.00
CA SER A 53 -8.45 -12.98 17.99
C SER A 53 -8.41 -11.46 18.10
N THR A 54 -8.28 -10.92 19.30
CA THR A 54 -8.24 -9.47 19.60
C THR A 54 -6.82 -8.91 19.78
N ALA A 55 -5.81 -9.77 19.75
CA ALA A 55 -4.40 -9.41 19.78
C ALA A 55 -3.69 -10.15 18.64
N ASN A 56 -3.86 -9.64 17.42
CA ASN A 56 -3.40 -10.28 16.18
C ASN A 56 -2.41 -9.41 15.36
N GLY A 57 -2.16 -8.17 15.79
CA GLY A 57 -1.11 -7.29 15.27
C GLY A 57 -0.50 -6.40 16.35
N CYS A 58 0.51 -5.61 15.96
CA CYS A 58 1.23 -4.70 16.85
C CYS A 58 1.17 -3.25 16.35
N CYS A 59 1.14 -2.31 17.29
CA CYS A 59 1.36 -0.90 17.04
C CYS A 59 2.28 -0.35 18.14
N GLY A 60 3.55 -0.15 17.78
CA GLY A 60 4.60 0.06 18.77
C GLY A 60 4.74 -1.16 19.70
N VAL A 61 4.65 -0.92 21.00
CA VAL A 61 4.72 -1.96 22.05
C VAL A 61 3.38 -2.64 22.32
N ALA A 62 2.26 -2.07 21.86
CA ALA A 62 0.93 -2.59 22.13
C ALA A 62 0.50 -3.60 21.07
N SER A 63 -0.16 -4.68 21.50
CA SER A 63 -0.94 -5.53 20.60
C SER A 63 -2.30 -4.89 20.31
N LEU A 64 -2.84 -5.11 19.11
CA LEU A 64 -4.18 -4.67 18.73
C LEU A 64 -4.92 -5.73 17.93
N ASP A 65 -6.24 -5.54 17.88
CA ASP A 65 -7.13 -6.20 16.95
C ASP A 65 -7.10 -5.46 15.60
N LEU A 66 -6.38 -6.01 14.64
CA LEU A 66 -6.28 -5.55 13.25
C LEU A 66 -7.59 -5.66 12.47
N SER A 67 -8.68 -6.21 13.03
CA SER A 67 -9.99 -6.16 12.36
C SER A 67 -10.67 -4.79 12.51
N ILE A 68 -10.45 -4.12 13.65
CA ILE A 68 -11.12 -2.86 14.02
C ILE A 68 -10.17 -1.68 14.24
N ASN A 69 -8.87 -1.93 14.37
CA ASN A 69 -7.86 -0.90 14.57
C ASN A 69 -6.82 -0.90 13.44
N ASP A 70 -6.25 0.27 13.20
CA ASP A 70 -5.03 0.50 12.42
C ASP A 70 -3.93 1.08 13.33
N CYS A 71 -2.71 1.21 12.81
CA CYS A 71 -1.60 1.83 13.51
C CYS A 71 -1.18 3.12 12.80
N CYS A 72 -0.97 4.19 13.56
CA CYS A 72 -0.51 5.48 13.06
C CYS A 72 0.62 6.02 13.94
N ALA A 73 1.83 6.09 13.38
CA ALA A 73 3.02 6.56 14.10
C ALA A 73 3.18 5.93 15.49
N GLY A 74 2.96 4.62 15.61
CA GLY A 74 3.07 3.88 16.87
C GLY A 74 1.86 3.96 17.80
N ASN A 75 0.80 4.67 17.42
CA ASN A 75 -0.45 4.77 18.17
C ASN A 75 -1.59 4.04 17.47
N ALA A 76 -2.36 3.24 18.21
CA ALA A 76 -3.54 2.57 17.69
C ALA A 76 -4.64 3.60 17.39
N ILE A 77 -5.27 3.45 16.22
CA ILE A 77 -6.40 4.27 15.80
C ILE A 77 -7.58 3.38 15.43
N ALA A 78 -8.80 3.81 15.72
CA ALA A 78 -9.99 3.06 15.33
C ALA A 78 -10.19 3.18 13.81
N ARG A 79 -10.17 2.06 13.09
CA ARG A 79 -10.24 2.01 11.62
C ARG A 79 -11.49 2.69 11.08
N LEU A 80 -12.62 2.60 11.77
CA LEU A 80 -13.85 3.24 11.30
C LEU A 80 -13.88 4.76 11.53
N ALA A 81 -13.09 5.27 12.48
CA ALA A 81 -13.10 6.68 12.87
C ALA A 81 -11.94 7.48 12.28
N GLN A 82 -10.83 6.83 11.94
CA GLN A 82 -9.60 7.51 11.51
C GLN A 82 -8.87 6.78 10.38
N ILE A 83 -8.08 7.54 9.63
CA ILE A 83 -7.08 7.07 8.68
C ILE A 83 -5.73 7.73 8.98
N CYS A 84 -4.63 7.01 8.79
CA CYS A 84 -3.29 7.55 8.98
C CYS A 84 -2.71 8.05 7.65
N CYS A 85 -2.53 9.36 7.49
CA CYS A 85 -1.91 9.96 6.32
C CYS A 85 -0.61 10.66 6.72
N ASN A 86 0.50 10.25 6.11
CA ASN A 86 1.84 10.76 6.41
C ASN A 86 2.18 10.80 7.93
N GLY A 87 1.81 9.74 8.65
CA GLY A 87 2.05 9.61 10.09
C GLY A 87 1.07 10.39 10.98
N ALA A 88 0.12 11.13 10.43
CA ALA A 88 -0.89 11.86 11.18
C ALA A 88 -2.26 11.15 11.12
N PRO A 89 -2.94 10.96 12.25
CA PRO A 89 -4.30 10.45 12.26
C PRO A 89 -5.29 11.55 11.83
N ILE A 90 -6.12 11.25 10.85
CA ILE A 90 -7.14 12.16 10.30
C ILE A 90 -8.50 11.50 10.47
N ALA A 91 -9.53 12.28 10.81
CA ALA A 91 -10.90 11.78 10.94
C ALA A 91 -11.38 11.16 9.61
N ARG A 92 -11.89 9.93 9.68
CA ARG A 92 -12.54 9.23 8.57
C ARG A 92 -14.04 9.54 8.60
N THR A 93 -14.56 10.00 7.47
CA THR A 93 -15.99 10.34 7.29
C THR A 93 -16.68 9.37 6.35
N SER A 94 -15.92 8.60 5.57
CA SER A 94 -16.42 7.63 4.60
C SER A 94 -15.46 6.46 4.44
N ILE A 95 -15.98 5.29 4.03
CA ILE A 95 -15.17 4.13 3.64
C ILE A 95 -14.33 4.39 2.38
N TYR A 96 -14.65 5.45 1.64
CA TYR A 96 -13.93 5.87 0.45
C TYR A 96 -12.75 6.82 0.75
N ASP A 97 -12.63 7.28 2.00
CA ASP A 97 -11.52 8.12 2.42
C ASP A 97 -10.20 7.32 2.33
N VAL A 98 -9.27 7.81 1.52
CA VAL A 98 -7.90 7.31 1.40
C VAL A 98 -6.91 8.47 1.50
N CYS A 99 -5.63 8.18 1.68
CA CYS A 99 -4.62 9.23 1.75
C CYS A 99 -4.15 9.69 0.37
N CYS A 100 -3.92 11.00 0.26
CA CYS A 100 -3.13 11.62 -0.77
C CYS A 100 -2.13 12.57 -0.10
N GLY A 101 -0.87 12.16 -0.01
CA GLY A 101 0.13 12.85 0.80
C GLY A 101 -0.28 12.89 2.28
N ALA A 102 -0.28 14.09 2.87
CA ALA A 102 -0.64 14.34 4.25
C ALA A 102 -2.14 14.58 4.48
N ALA A 103 -2.96 14.61 3.42
CA ALA A 103 -4.40 14.82 3.51
C ALA A 103 -5.17 13.55 3.12
N LYS A 104 -6.45 13.50 3.51
CA LYS A 104 -7.39 12.49 3.00
C LYS A 104 -8.10 13.00 1.75
N MET A 105 -8.53 12.07 0.89
CA MET A 105 -9.35 12.31 -0.30
C MET A 105 -10.44 11.24 -0.42
N ASP A 106 -11.54 11.56 -1.09
CA ASP A 106 -12.58 10.60 -1.49
C ASP A 106 -12.17 9.93 -2.81
N LYS A 107 -11.75 8.66 -2.74
CA LYS A 107 -11.26 7.92 -3.93
C LYS A 107 -12.29 7.73 -5.03
N THR A 108 -13.57 7.97 -4.76
CA THR A 108 -14.64 7.86 -5.77
C THR A 108 -14.78 9.13 -6.62
N LYS A 109 -14.26 10.26 -6.13
CA LYS A 109 -14.40 11.59 -6.77
C LYS A 109 -13.06 12.24 -7.09
N GLU A 110 -11.97 11.76 -6.52
CA GLU A 110 -10.66 12.38 -6.59
C GLU A 110 -9.58 11.39 -7.04
N VAL A 111 -8.51 11.92 -7.62
CA VAL A 111 -7.29 11.20 -7.97
C VAL A 111 -6.10 11.92 -7.34
N CYS A 112 -5.18 11.17 -6.73
CA CYS A 112 -3.99 11.74 -6.14
C CYS A 112 -2.92 12.00 -7.21
N CYS A 113 -2.60 13.27 -7.46
CA CYS A 113 -1.54 13.70 -8.37
C CYS A 113 -0.42 14.39 -7.57
N ASN A 114 0.76 13.76 -7.50
CA ASN A 114 1.93 14.33 -6.80
C ASN A 114 1.63 14.79 -5.36
N GLY A 115 0.84 14.02 -4.62
CA GLY A 115 0.46 14.35 -3.23
C GLY A 115 -0.69 15.35 -3.09
N ASN A 116 -1.27 15.82 -4.20
CA ASN A 116 -2.45 16.69 -4.20
C ASN A 116 -3.68 15.93 -4.73
N ALA A 117 -4.79 16.01 -4.01
CA ALA A 117 -6.05 15.45 -4.45
C ALA A 117 -6.64 16.33 -5.56
N VAL A 118 -6.90 15.74 -6.73
CA VAL A 118 -7.51 16.42 -7.87
C VAL A 118 -8.93 15.89 -8.05
N THR A 119 -9.92 16.77 -7.89
CA THR A 119 -11.33 16.46 -8.08
C THR A 119 -11.62 16.16 -9.55
N ILE A 120 -12.14 14.98 -9.84
CA ILE A 120 -12.45 14.53 -11.20
C ILE A 120 -13.45 15.46 -11.87
N ALA A 121 -14.50 15.87 -11.14
CA ALA A 121 -15.54 16.76 -11.64
C ALA A 121 -15.01 18.14 -12.08
N SER A 122 -13.84 18.57 -11.59
CA SER A 122 -13.20 19.83 -12.03
C SER A 122 -12.75 19.80 -13.50
N THR A 123 -12.36 18.61 -13.98
CA THR A 123 -11.88 18.40 -15.37
C THR A 123 -12.92 17.67 -16.22
N PHE A 124 -13.69 16.77 -15.61
CA PHE A 124 -14.71 15.95 -16.25
C PHE A 124 -16.02 16.08 -15.46
N PRO A 125 -16.92 17.02 -15.78
CA PRO A 125 -18.08 17.37 -14.94
C PRO A 125 -18.99 16.21 -14.53
N THR A 126 -19.11 15.17 -15.38
CA THR A 126 -19.90 13.97 -15.13
C THR A 126 -19.06 12.75 -14.72
N GLY A 127 -17.76 12.96 -14.46
CA GLY A 127 -16.79 11.91 -14.18
C GLY A 127 -16.78 11.49 -12.72
N ASN A 128 -16.65 10.19 -12.48
CA ASN A 128 -16.39 9.58 -11.18
C ASN A 128 -15.44 8.38 -11.33
N ASN A 129 -14.83 7.95 -10.24
CA ASN A 129 -13.89 6.83 -10.18
C ASN A 129 -14.53 5.57 -9.57
N LEU A 130 -15.81 5.32 -9.89
CA LEU A 130 -16.49 4.07 -9.48
C LEU A 130 -15.94 2.86 -10.23
N VAL A 131 -15.41 3.08 -11.44
CA VAL A 131 -14.64 2.08 -12.18
C VAL A 131 -13.15 2.34 -11.91
N PRO A 132 -12.44 1.41 -11.22
CA PRO A 132 -11.03 1.58 -10.93
C PRO A 132 -10.20 1.84 -12.19
N ASN A 133 -9.13 2.62 -12.05
CA ASN A 133 -8.21 2.97 -13.13
C ASN A 133 -8.90 3.66 -14.32
N THR A 134 -9.95 4.47 -14.11
CA THR A 134 -10.56 5.25 -15.19
C THR A 134 -9.74 6.50 -15.52
N TYR A 135 -9.19 7.13 -14.49
CA TYR A 135 -8.39 8.35 -14.60
C TYR A 135 -6.98 8.12 -14.06
N ALA A 136 -6.03 8.88 -14.58
CA ALA A 136 -4.66 8.97 -14.08
C ALA A 136 -4.14 10.40 -14.23
N CYS A 137 -2.99 10.67 -13.60
CA CYS A 137 -2.33 11.97 -13.67
C CYS A 137 -1.15 11.92 -14.65
N CYS A 138 -0.95 13.00 -15.39
CA CYS A 138 0.26 13.30 -16.14
C CYS A 138 0.81 14.63 -15.61
N GLY A 139 1.84 14.58 -14.75
CA GLY A 139 2.16 15.70 -13.88
C GLY A 139 0.97 16.04 -12.97
N SER A 140 0.45 17.26 -13.05
CA SER A 140 -0.76 17.71 -12.34
C SER A 140 -2.05 17.58 -13.16
N SER A 141 -1.97 17.19 -14.43
CA SER A 141 -3.12 17.11 -15.33
C SER A 141 -3.81 15.75 -15.23
N LEU A 142 -5.12 15.77 -14.99
CA LEU A 142 -5.96 14.58 -14.97
C LEU A 142 -6.36 14.17 -16.40
N PHE A 143 -6.25 12.89 -16.72
CA PHE A 143 -6.69 12.35 -18.01
C PHE A 143 -7.40 11.00 -17.89
N ARG A 144 -8.23 10.64 -18.87
CA ARG A 144 -8.86 9.32 -18.98
C ARG A 144 -7.90 8.32 -19.59
N VAL A 145 -7.59 7.23 -18.89
CA VAL A 145 -6.57 6.28 -19.35
C VAL A 145 -6.98 5.51 -20.61
N ARG A 146 -8.29 5.38 -20.90
CA ARG A 146 -8.77 4.68 -22.08
C ARG A 146 -8.60 5.47 -23.37
N SER A 147 -8.65 6.79 -23.30
CA SER A 147 -8.57 7.66 -24.48
C SER A 147 -7.25 8.41 -24.61
N HIS A 148 -6.45 8.48 -23.54
CA HIS A 148 -5.19 9.22 -23.53
C HIS A 148 -4.06 8.43 -22.88
N TYR A 149 -2.84 8.91 -23.07
CA TYR A 149 -1.63 8.46 -22.38
C TYR A 149 -0.78 9.68 -22.00
N CYS A 150 0.14 9.47 -21.05
CA CYS A 150 1.08 10.49 -20.59
C CYS A 150 2.45 10.26 -21.23
N PHE A 151 3.07 11.31 -21.77
CA PHE A 151 4.43 11.28 -22.28
C PHE A 151 5.09 12.63 -22.00
N TYR A 152 6.27 12.63 -21.37
CA TYR A 152 6.98 13.84 -20.93
C TYR A 152 6.09 14.91 -20.26
N ASN A 153 5.28 14.52 -19.27
CA ASN A 153 4.33 15.39 -18.56
C ASN A 153 3.27 16.08 -19.44
N GLN A 154 3.04 15.56 -20.64
CA GLN A 154 1.98 16.01 -21.54
C GLN A 154 1.01 14.88 -21.84
N VAL A 155 -0.27 15.22 -21.98
CA VAL A 155 -1.36 14.28 -22.24
C VAL A 155 -1.58 14.19 -23.75
N TYR A 156 -1.51 12.98 -24.29
CA TYR A 156 -1.69 12.69 -25.71
C TYR A 156 -2.89 11.76 -25.94
N PRO A 157 -3.68 11.95 -27.02
CA PRO A 157 -4.78 11.05 -27.36
C PRO A 157 -4.26 9.71 -27.88
N ARG A 158 -5.00 8.63 -27.62
CA ARG A 158 -4.76 7.32 -28.22
C ARG A 158 -5.44 7.28 -29.59
N LEU A 159 -4.66 7.14 -30.65
CA LEU A 159 -5.13 7.20 -32.05
C LEU A 159 -6.00 6.01 -32.48
N ASN A 160 -6.16 4.96 -31.66
CA ASN A 160 -7.03 3.82 -32.01
C ASN A 160 -8.54 4.08 -31.82
N TYR A 161 -8.94 5.33 -31.50
CA TYR A 161 -10.33 5.76 -31.40
C TYR A 161 -10.76 6.77 -32.48
N VAL A 162 -9.90 7.11 -33.45
CA VAL A 162 -10.36 7.81 -34.65
C VAL A 162 -11.00 6.80 -35.61
N PRO A 163 -12.22 7.03 -36.10
CA PRO A 163 -12.72 6.31 -37.24
C PRO A 163 -11.71 6.43 -38.39
N TRP A 164 -11.39 5.29 -39.01
CA TRP A 164 -10.50 5.07 -40.15
C TRP A 164 -10.50 6.16 -41.26
N TRP A 165 -11.55 6.97 -41.40
CA TRP A 165 -11.61 8.08 -42.36
C TRP A 165 -11.00 9.42 -41.88
N GLN A 166 -10.59 9.55 -40.61
CA GLN A 166 -9.94 10.77 -40.07
C GLN A 166 -8.41 10.66 -39.97
N SER A 167 -7.80 9.58 -40.49
CA SER A 167 -6.34 9.46 -40.57
C SER A 167 -5.77 10.27 -41.75
N GLY A 168 -6.00 11.58 -41.73
CA GLY A 168 -5.20 12.51 -42.53
C GLY A 168 -3.85 12.68 -41.86
N TYR A 169 -2.81 12.08 -42.46
CA TYR A 169 -1.39 12.20 -42.11
C TYR A 169 -0.93 11.43 -40.87
N HIS A 170 -0.47 10.19 -41.08
CA HIS A 170 0.89 9.77 -40.75
C HIS A 170 1.10 8.37 -41.35
N HIS A 171 1.43 8.32 -42.65
CA HIS A 171 2.09 7.16 -43.21
C HIS A 171 3.55 7.19 -42.77
N HIS A 172 3.95 6.26 -41.91
CA HIS A 172 5.37 5.92 -41.79
C HIS A 172 5.76 5.16 -43.06
N HIS A 173 6.39 5.88 -43.99
CA HIS A 173 7.18 5.25 -45.04
C HIS A 173 8.30 4.43 -44.38
N TYR A 174 8.22 3.12 -44.47
CA TYR A 174 9.39 2.26 -44.38
C TYR A 174 9.99 2.16 -45.78
N ASP A 175 10.87 3.10 -46.13
CA ASP A 175 11.80 2.91 -47.23
C ASP A 175 12.95 2.03 -46.72
N HIS A 176 12.92 0.75 -47.07
CA HIS A 176 14.13 -0.06 -47.11
C HIS A 176 14.73 0.03 -48.51
N HIS A 177 15.65 0.97 -48.68
CA HIS A 177 16.58 0.98 -49.80
C HIS A 177 17.77 0.05 -49.51
N HIS A 178 17.96 -0.91 -50.43
CA HIS A 178 19.18 -1.64 -50.81
C HIS A 178 19.75 -2.66 -49.82
#